data_AF-A0A1V5AD27-F1
#
_entry.id   AF-A0A1V5AD27-F1
#
_cell.length_a   1.000
_cell.length_b   1.000
_cell.length_c   1.000
_cell.angle_alpha   90.00
_cell.angle_beta   90.00
_cell.angle_gamma   90.00
#
_symmetry.space_group_name_H-M   'P 1'
#
loop_
_entity.id
_entity.type
_entity.pdbx_description
1 polymer ?
#
loop_
_entity_poly.entity_id
_entity_poly.type
_entity_poly.pdbx_seq_one_letter_code
_entity_poly.pdbx_strand_id
1 'polypeptide(L)'
;MAVRLMRKLIVVRIVHTPSDMGSMKEGLERDGVGKIGRQRWEENQRRIERFWEDVEKEVMAQGLDPSKLRIYQDGLPCAGELGEKIVKETASKGSKNYQIIERLMAKGARIEATESPDLLRQEYSYIKALMEAKTEVERRGAEARYNQVKDRLLEERDAFIAKSIDSTLQEGETGLLFIGASHNVLPRIPKEIEVKCLD
;
A
#
# COMPACT_ATOMS: atom_id res chain seq x y z
N MET A 1 8.70 0.20 38.78
CA MET A 1 8.08 0.83 37.60
C MET A 1 8.23 -0.12 36.43
N ALA A 2 7.15 -0.49 35.75
CA ALA A 2 7.25 -1.32 34.55
C ALA A 2 7.85 -0.47 33.42
N VAL A 3 8.91 -0.98 32.77
CA VAL A 3 9.43 -0.38 31.54
C VAL A 3 8.40 -0.67 30.46
N ARG A 4 7.64 0.35 30.05
CA ARG A 4 6.70 0.24 28.94
C ARG A 4 7.51 0.09 27.66
N LEU A 5 7.38 -1.04 26.96
CA LEU A 5 8.12 -1.26 25.73
C LEU A 5 7.52 -0.38 24.62
N MET A 6 8.37 0.35 23.89
CA MET A 6 7.93 1.33 22.91
C MET A 6 7.39 0.65 21.64
N ARG A 7 6.29 1.20 21.10
CA ARG A 7 5.73 0.81 19.80
C ARG A 7 6.51 1.53 18.70
N LYS A 8 6.90 0.83 17.63
CA LYS A 8 7.65 1.43 16.51
C LYS A 8 6.93 1.22 15.19
N LEU A 9 7.02 2.20 14.29
CA LEU A 9 6.45 2.14 12.95
C LEU A 9 7.49 2.57 11.92
N ILE A 10 7.88 1.64 11.05
CA ILE A 10 8.71 1.91 9.88
C ILE A 10 7.79 2.14 8.67
N VAL A 11 8.00 3.23 7.96
CA VAL A 11 7.14 3.65 6.84
C VAL A 11 7.92 3.55 5.53
N VAL A 12 7.38 2.80 4.58
CA VAL A 12 7.92 2.60 3.23
C VAL A 12 6.94 3.18 2.22
N ARG A 13 7.40 4.10 1.37
CA ARG A 13 6.57 4.66 0.29
C ARG A 13 6.47 3.67 -0.87
N ILE A 14 5.25 3.43 -1.35
CA ILE A 14 5.02 2.54 -2.49
C ILE A 14 5.34 3.26 -3.79
N VAL A 15 6.24 2.67 -4.57
CA VAL A 15 6.44 2.98 -5.98
C VAL A 15 5.82 1.86 -6.80
N HIS A 16 4.64 2.11 -7.36
CA HIS A 16 3.93 1.11 -8.15
C HIS A 16 4.68 0.71 -9.41
N THR A 17 4.70 -0.60 -9.67
CA THR A 17 5.14 -1.26 -10.89
C THR A 17 3.94 -1.54 -11.80
N PRO A 18 4.15 -1.76 -13.12
CA PRO A 18 3.07 -2.20 -14.01
C PRO A 18 2.39 -3.50 -13.55
N SER A 19 3.11 -4.38 -12.85
CA SER A 19 2.58 -5.64 -12.28
C SER A 19 1.52 -5.41 -11.21
N ASP A 20 1.50 -4.23 -10.58
CA ASP A 20 0.50 -3.87 -9.57
C ASP A 20 -0.85 -3.46 -10.20
N MET A 21 -0.89 -3.21 -11.52
CA MET A 21 -2.07 -2.70 -12.22
C MET A 21 -2.94 -3.79 -12.88
N GLY A 22 -2.63 -5.07 -12.67
CA GLY A 22 -3.46 -6.18 -13.15
C GLY A 22 -3.71 -6.14 -14.67
N SER A 23 -4.98 -6.13 -15.07
CA SER A 23 -5.39 -6.10 -16.49
C SER A 23 -5.01 -4.81 -17.24
N MET A 24 -4.59 -3.75 -16.54
CA MET A 24 -4.19 -2.48 -17.16
C MET A 24 -2.71 -2.42 -17.54
N LYS A 25 -1.93 -3.48 -17.26
CA LYS A 25 -0.49 -3.56 -17.53
C LYS A 25 -0.12 -3.22 -18.97
N GLU A 26 -0.79 -3.84 -19.94
CA GLU A 26 -0.49 -3.69 -21.37
C GLU A 26 -0.84 -2.30 -21.93
N GLY A 27 -1.83 -1.62 -21.33
CA GLY A 27 -2.18 -0.24 -21.67
C GLY A 27 -1.13 0.73 -21.15
N LEU A 28 -0.70 0.55 -19.90
CA LEU A 28 0.34 1.37 -19.28
C LEU A 28 1.69 1.25 -19.99
N GLU A 29 2.09 0.03 -20.38
CA GLU A 29 3.32 -0.18 -21.14
C GLU A 29 3.27 0.50 -22.51
N ARG A 30 2.15 0.38 -23.24
CA ARG A 30 1.96 1.06 -24.53
C ARG A 30 1.99 2.58 -24.38
N ASP A 31 1.27 3.12 -23.42
CA ASP A 31 1.18 4.56 -23.16
C ASP A 31 2.52 5.12 -22.66
N GLY A 32 3.21 4.38 -21.79
CA GLY A 32 4.53 4.73 -21.28
C GLY A 32 5.57 4.78 -22.40
N VAL A 33 5.66 3.72 -23.22
CA VAL A 33 6.55 3.69 -24.38
C VAL A 33 6.19 4.79 -25.38
N GLY A 34 4.90 5.06 -25.60
CA GLY A 34 4.43 6.12 -26.49
C GLY A 34 4.79 7.54 -26.01
N LYS A 35 4.81 7.79 -24.70
CA LYS A 35 5.08 9.12 -24.12
C LYS A 35 6.57 9.41 -23.90
N ILE A 36 7.34 8.44 -23.38
CA ILE A 36 8.73 8.68 -22.98
C ILE A 36 9.76 7.92 -23.83
N GLY A 37 9.30 7.07 -24.75
CA GLY A 37 10.16 6.21 -25.56
C GLY A 37 10.62 4.96 -24.81
N ARG A 38 10.84 3.87 -25.56
CA ARG A 38 11.19 2.54 -25.03
C ARG A 38 12.41 2.55 -24.10
N GLN A 39 13.47 3.26 -24.48
CA GLN A 39 14.71 3.28 -23.69
C GLN A 39 14.50 3.92 -22.30
N ARG A 40 13.84 5.08 -22.22
CA ARG A 40 13.55 5.75 -20.95
C ARG A 40 12.55 4.95 -20.11
N TRP A 41 11.61 4.26 -20.75
CA TRP A 41 10.71 3.31 -20.08
C TRP A 41 11.49 2.18 -19.40
N GLU A 42 12.38 1.49 -20.12
CA GLU A 42 13.21 0.42 -19.57
C GLU A 42 14.18 0.91 -18.48
N GLU A 43 14.76 2.11 -18.64
CA GLU A 43 15.55 2.75 -17.59
C GLU A 43 14.73 3.04 -16.34
N ASN A 44 13.48 3.50 -16.48
CA ASN A 44 12.58 3.72 -15.37
C ASN A 44 12.22 2.42 -14.65
N GLN A 45 11.89 1.35 -15.39
CA GLN A 45 11.62 0.04 -14.79
C GLN A 45 12.82 -0.48 -13.98
N ARG A 46 14.03 -0.38 -14.52
CA ARG A 46 15.27 -0.75 -13.80
C ARG A 46 15.52 0.07 -12.53
N ARG A 47 15.10 1.34 -12.49
CA ARG A 47 15.19 2.17 -11.28
C ARG A 47 14.20 1.70 -10.22
N ILE A 48 12.98 1.37 -10.61
CA ILE A 48 11.96 0.85 -9.70
C ILE A 48 12.38 -0.52 -9.15
N GLU A 49 12.96 -1.39 -9.98
CA GLU A 49 13.50 -2.67 -9.51
C GLU A 49 14.59 -2.49 -8.46
N ARG A 50 15.60 -1.65 -8.73
CA ARG A 50 16.65 -1.34 -7.76
C ARG A 50 16.10 -0.75 -6.46
N PHE A 51 15.14 0.16 -6.56
CA PHE A 51 14.47 0.72 -5.38
C PHE A 51 13.88 -0.40 -4.50
N TRP A 52 13.16 -1.35 -5.09
CA TRP A 52 12.58 -2.45 -4.32
C TRP A 52 13.63 -3.43 -3.76
N GLU A 53 14.73 -3.65 -4.48
CA GLU A 53 15.87 -4.43 -3.97
C GLU A 53 16.54 -3.76 -2.76
N ASP A 54 16.72 -2.43 -2.81
CA ASP A 54 17.30 -1.65 -1.72
C ASP A 54 16.37 -1.64 -0.50
N VAL A 55 15.06 -1.42 -0.70
CA VAL A 55 14.03 -1.50 0.35
C VAL A 55 14.05 -2.87 1.01
N GLU A 56 14.04 -3.95 0.22
CA GLU A 56 14.10 -5.31 0.75
C GLU A 56 15.35 -5.52 1.60
N LYS A 57 16.52 -5.13 1.07
CA LYS A 57 17.80 -5.27 1.75
C LYS A 57 17.79 -4.51 3.08
N GLU A 58 17.30 -3.28 3.11
CA GLU A 58 17.23 -2.49 4.33
C GLU A 58 16.28 -3.11 5.35
N VAL A 59 15.07 -3.48 4.94
CA VAL A 59 14.08 -4.15 5.82
C VAL A 59 14.66 -5.42 6.43
N MET A 60 15.38 -6.23 5.65
CA MET A 60 16.00 -7.46 6.14
C MET A 60 17.23 -7.21 7.02
N ALA A 61 17.95 -6.09 6.82
CA ALA A 61 19.14 -5.74 7.60
C ALA A 61 18.81 -5.12 8.97
N GLN A 62 17.58 -4.66 9.20
CA GLN A 62 17.18 -4.01 10.46
C GLN A 62 17.12 -4.95 11.67
N GLY A 63 17.30 -6.26 11.49
CA GLY A 63 17.28 -7.23 12.58
C GLY A 63 15.92 -7.35 13.26
N LEU A 64 14.84 -7.08 12.53
CA LEU A 64 13.47 -7.17 13.03
C LEU A 64 13.16 -8.60 13.49
N ASP A 65 12.53 -8.74 14.66
CA ASP A 65 11.95 -10.00 15.13
C ASP A 65 10.64 -10.24 14.39
N PRO A 66 10.57 -11.21 13.45
CA PRO A 66 9.38 -11.41 12.64
C PRO A 66 8.15 -11.79 13.49
N SER A 67 8.34 -12.43 14.64
CA SER A 67 7.23 -12.82 15.53
C SER A 67 6.53 -11.63 16.19
N LYS A 68 7.19 -10.46 16.18
CA LYS A 68 6.70 -9.18 16.71
C LYS A 68 6.51 -8.13 15.62
N LEU A 69 6.51 -8.57 14.35
CA LEU A 69 6.36 -7.69 13.20
C LEU A 69 4.91 -7.68 12.72
N ARG A 70 4.31 -6.49 12.70
CA ARG A 70 3.00 -6.22 12.10
C ARG A 70 3.20 -5.54 10.76
N ILE A 71 2.53 -6.02 9.73
CA ILE A 71 2.61 -5.45 8.39
C ILE A 71 1.29 -4.74 8.09
N TYR A 72 1.40 -3.52 7.58
CA TYR A 72 0.28 -2.70 7.13
C TYR A 72 0.51 -2.38 5.66
N GLN A 73 -0.26 -2.99 4.78
CA GLN A 73 -0.16 -2.77 3.33
C GLN A 73 -1.34 -1.94 2.86
N ASP A 74 -1.08 -0.79 2.23
CA ASP A 74 -2.11 0.02 1.58
C ASP A 74 -3.04 -0.83 0.70
N GLY A 75 -4.36 -0.58 0.81
CA GLY A 75 -5.38 -1.23 0.01
C GLY A 75 -5.81 -2.62 0.50
N LEU A 76 -5.36 -3.11 1.66
CA LEU A 76 -5.67 -4.47 2.12
C LEU A 76 -6.96 -4.53 2.97
N PRO A 77 -8.03 -5.18 2.50
CA PRO A 77 -9.36 -5.12 3.13
C PRO A 77 -9.53 -6.01 4.37
N CYS A 78 -8.62 -6.95 4.62
CA CYS A 78 -8.78 -7.95 5.67
C CYS A 78 -7.44 -8.50 6.16
N ALA A 79 -7.41 -8.88 7.44
CA ALA A 79 -6.34 -9.62 8.07
C ALA A 79 -6.60 -11.14 8.00
N GLY A 80 -5.73 -11.94 8.63
CA GLY A 80 -5.87 -13.40 8.73
C GLY A 80 -5.81 -14.10 7.36
N GLU A 81 -6.30 -15.34 7.28
CA GLU A 81 -6.11 -16.23 6.12
C GLU A 81 -6.49 -15.59 4.77
N LEU A 82 -7.56 -14.80 4.72
CA LEU A 82 -7.98 -14.13 3.50
C LEU A 82 -6.99 -13.03 3.08
N GLY A 83 -6.50 -12.23 4.03
CA GLY A 83 -5.44 -11.25 3.79
C GLY A 83 -4.16 -11.91 3.32
N GLU A 84 -3.77 -13.02 3.94
CA GLU A 84 -2.59 -13.78 3.53
C GLU A 84 -2.71 -14.34 2.11
N LYS A 85 -3.90 -14.81 1.74
CA LYS A 85 -4.18 -15.31 0.39
C LYS A 85 -4.06 -14.19 -0.64
N ILE A 86 -4.60 -13.01 -0.37
CA ILE A 86 -4.45 -11.82 -1.23
C ILE A 86 -2.97 -11.49 -1.42
N VAL A 87 -2.18 -11.54 -0.34
CA VAL A 87 -0.74 -11.29 -0.40
C VAL A 87 -0.05 -12.27 -1.34
N LYS A 88 -0.23 -13.59 -1.12
CA LYS A 88 0.40 -14.65 -1.92
C LYS A 88 0.01 -14.56 -3.40
N GLU A 89 -1.27 -14.35 -3.69
CA GLU A 89 -1.74 -14.20 -5.07
C GLU A 89 -1.14 -12.98 -5.75
N THR A 90 -1.07 -11.83 -5.06
CA THR A 90 -0.52 -10.59 -5.62
C THR A 90 1.01 -10.67 -5.77
N ALA A 91 1.72 -11.28 -4.82
CA ALA A 91 3.15 -11.56 -4.92
C ALA A 91 3.49 -12.46 -6.13
N SER A 92 2.67 -13.50 -6.37
CA SER A 92 2.83 -14.42 -7.51
C SER A 92 2.68 -13.74 -8.87
N LYS A 93 1.95 -12.61 -8.92
CA LYS A 93 1.77 -11.77 -10.12
C LYS A 93 2.94 -10.81 -10.36
N GLY A 94 3.97 -10.83 -9.51
CA GLY A 94 5.18 -10.04 -9.67
C GLY A 94 5.19 -8.70 -8.94
N SER A 95 4.24 -8.47 -8.04
CA SER A 95 4.19 -7.26 -7.22
C SER A 95 5.32 -7.26 -6.18
N LYS A 96 6.22 -6.27 -6.25
CA LYS A 96 7.47 -6.27 -5.48
C LYS A 96 7.26 -6.05 -3.98
N ASN A 97 6.39 -5.10 -3.60
CA ASN A 97 6.05 -4.90 -2.19
C ASN A 97 5.40 -6.15 -1.59
N TYR A 98 4.46 -6.78 -2.32
CA TYR A 98 3.81 -8.00 -1.84
C TYR A 98 4.77 -9.19 -1.75
N GLN A 99 5.80 -9.28 -2.60
CA GLN A 99 6.86 -10.29 -2.47
C GLN A 99 7.70 -10.11 -1.19
N ILE A 100 7.99 -8.87 -0.80
CA ILE A 100 8.67 -8.57 0.48
C ILE A 100 7.77 -8.99 1.64
N ILE A 101 6.49 -8.62 1.60
CA ILE A 101 5.50 -8.97 2.62
C ILE A 101 5.38 -10.49 2.77
N GLU A 102 5.24 -11.23 1.66
CA GLU A 102 5.16 -12.69 1.66
C GLU A 102 6.39 -13.33 2.34
N ARG A 103 7.59 -12.84 2.04
CA ARG A 103 8.83 -13.32 2.67
C ARG A 103 8.90 -13.02 4.17
N LEU A 104 8.40 -11.87 4.61
CA LEU A 104 8.33 -11.53 6.03
C LEU A 104 7.30 -12.39 6.77
N MET A 105 6.14 -12.64 6.14
CA MET A 105 5.11 -13.51 6.69
C MET A 105 5.59 -14.97 6.82
N ALA A 106 6.35 -15.46 5.82
CA ALA A 106 6.98 -16.77 5.90
C ALA A 106 7.95 -16.92 7.09
N LYS A 107 8.46 -15.80 7.63
CA LYS A 107 9.30 -15.76 8.83
C LYS A 107 8.53 -15.56 10.13
N GLY A 108 7.22 -15.30 10.08
CA GLY A 108 6.35 -15.15 11.26
C GLY A 108 5.67 -13.79 11.42
N ALA A 109 5.88 -12.85 10.49
CA ALA A 109 5.21 -11.55 10.51
C ALA A 109 3.69 -11.69 10.27
N ARG A 110 2.90 -10.80 10.88
CA ARG A 110 1.44 -10.81 10.76
C ARG A 110 0.97 -9.65 9.90
N ILE A 111 0.06 -9.93 8.98
CA ILE A 111 -0.57 -8.93 8.12
C ILE A 111 -1.86 -8.42 8.76
N GLU A 112 -2.02 -7.09 8.83
CA GLU A 112 -3.18 -6.43 9.41
C GLU A 112 -4.02 -5.75 8.32
N ALA A 113 -5.33 -5.62 8.56
CA ALA A 113 -6.23 -4.92 7.65
C ALA A 113 -5.95 -3.42 7.69
N THR A 114 -5.89 -2.79 6.53
CA THR A 114 -5.65 -1.35 6.37
C THR A 114 -6.80 -0.63 5.66
N GLU A 115 -7.82 -1.39 5.24
CA GLU A 115 -8.97 -0.82 4.58
C GLU A 115 -10.31 -1.30 5.11
N SER A 116 -11.27 -0.39 5.02
CA SER A 116 -12.67 -0.73 5.20
C SER A 116 -13.24 -1.31 3.90
N PRO A 117 -13.88 -2.49 3.93
CA PRO A 117 -14.59 -3.02 2.77
C PRO A 117 -15.65 -2.06 2.21
N ASP A 118 -16.26 -1.23 3.06
CA ASP A 118 -17.27 -0.26 2.64
C ASP A 118 -16.66 0.93 1.91
N LEU A 119 -15.51 1.44 2.38
CA LEU A 119 -14.77 2.50 1.69
C LEU A 119 -14.29 2.03 0.31
N LEU A 120 -13.76 0.81 0.24
CA LEU A 120 -13.33 0.22 -1.03
C LEU A 120 -14.49 0.01 -2.00
N ARG A 121 -15.65 -0.46 -1.53
CA ARG A 121 -16.85 -0.58 -2.37
C ARG A 121 -17.32 0.78 -2.87
N GLN A 122 -17.27 1.79 -2.02
CA GLN A 122 -17.66 3.16 -2.38
C GLN A 122 -16.72 3.72 -3.46
N GLU A 123 -15.41 3.64 -3.26
CA GLU A 123 -14.41 4.07 -4.25
C GLU A 123 -14.55 3.28 -5.57
N TYR A 124 -14.71 1.96 -5.50
CA TYR A 124 -14.96 1.12 -6.66
C TYR A 124 -16.19 1.56 -7.45
N SER A 125 -17.28 1.98 -6.80
CA SER A 125 -18.48 2.43 -7.50
C SER A 125 -18.24 3.70 -8.35
N TYR A 126 -17.40 4.61 -7.88
CA TYR A 126 -17.02 5.81 -8.63
C TYR A 126 -16.10 5.47 -9.81
N ILE A 127 -15.10 4.61 -9.58
CA ILE A 127 -14.20 4.15 -10.64
C ILE A 127 -14.97 3.39 -11.72
N LYS A 128 -15.90 2.51 -11.32
CA LYS A 128 -16.76 1.77 -12.23
C LYS A 128 -17.60 2.73 -13.10
N ALA A 129 -18.21 3.76 -12.49
CA ALA A 129 -18.97 4.75 -13.25
C ALA A 129 -18.12 5.53 -14.27
N LEU A 130 -16.84 5.78 -13.97
CA LEU A 130 -15.88 6.38 -14.90
C LEU A 130 -15.54 5.44 -16.07
N MET A 131 -15.35 4.15 -15.77
CA MET A 131 -15.03 3.13 -16.78
C MET A 131 -16.21 2.79 -17.69
N GLU A 132 -17.43 2.83 -17.16
CA GLU A 132 -18.66 2.50 -17.90
C GLU A 132 -19.23 3.68 -18.70
N ALA A 133 -18.68 4.89 -18.53
CA ALA A 133 -19.09 6.07 -19.29
C ALA A 133 -18.83 5.87 -20.80
N LYS A 134 -19.89 6.02 -21.61
CA LYS A 134 -19.82 5.80 -23.07
C LYS A 134 -19.67 7.10 -23.84
N THR A 135 -20.03 8.22 -23.22
CA THR A 135 -19.94 9.55 -23.79
C THR A 135 -19.07 10.46 -22.94
N GLU A 136 -18.50 11.49 -23.57
CA GLU A 136 -17.72 12.52 -22.90
C GLU A 136 -18.54 13.27 -21.83
N VAL A 137 -19.85 13.44 -22.04
CA VAL A 137 -20.76 14.07 -21.08
C VAL A 137 -20.94 13.19 -19.84
N GLU A 138 -21.18 11.90 -20.02
CA GLU A 138 -21.27 10.93 -18.90
C GLU A 138 -19.96 10.87 -18.13
N ARG A 139 -18.82 10.87 -18.84
CA ARG A 139 -17.50 10.83 -18.24
C ARG A 139 -17.25 12.05 -17.36
N ARG A 140 -17.48 13.26 -17.88
CA ARG A 140 -17.36 14.50 -17.09
C ARG A 140 -18.29 14.51 -15.88
N GLY A 141 -19.51 14.01 -16.03
CA GLY A 141 -20.45 13.88 -14.90
C GLY A 141 -19.96 12.91 -13.83
N ALA A 142 -19.39 11.77 -14.21
CA ALA A 142 -18.78 10.82 -13.29
C ALA A 142 -17.52 11.38 -12.61
N GLU A 143 -16.66 12.08 -13.36
CA GLU A 143 -15.47 12.75 -12.84
C GLU A 143 -15.84 13.84 -11.84
N ALA A 144 -16.86 14.65 -12.12
CA ALA A 144 -17.35 15.67 -11.21
C ALA A 144 -17.84 15.07 -9.88
N ARG A 145 -18.63 13.99 -9.94
CA ARG A 145 -19.10 13.28 -8.74
C ARG A 145 -17.95 12.70 -7.93
N TYR A 146 -16.96 12.09 -8.59
CA TYR A 146 -15.81 11.53 -7.90
C TYR A 146 -14.94 12.62 -7.26
N ASN A 147 -14.69 13.71 -7.98
CA ASN A 147 -13.91 14.85 -7.46
C ASN A 147 -14.56 15.53 -6.23
N GLN A 148 -15.88 15.44 -6.07
CA GLN A 148 -16.57 15.97 -4.89
C GLN A 148 -16.32 15.15 -3.61
N VAL A 149 -15.93 13.87 -3.74
CA VAL A 149 -15.83 12.95 -2.59
C VAL A 149 -14.43 12.39 -2.38
N LYS A 150 -13.55 12.42 -3.38
CA LYS A 150 -12.25 11.75 -3.36
C LYS A 150 -11.38 12.13 -2.16
N ASP A 151 -11.35 13.40 -1.78
CA ASP A 151 -10.49 13.88 -0.70
C ASP A 151 -11.03 13.39 0.65
N ARG A 152 -12.35 13.40 0.83
CA ARG A 152 -13.01 12.84 2.02
C ARG A 152 -12.78 11.33 2.12
N LEU A 153 -12.91 10.59 1.00
CA LEU A 153 -12.65 9.15 0.98
C LEU A 153 -11.20 8.85 1.37
N LEU A 154 -10.24 9.60 0.83
CA LEU A 154 -8.83 9.44 1.15
C LEU A 154 -8.56 9.72 2.64
N GLU A 155 -9.16 10.76 3.21
CA GLU A 155 -9.07 11.06 4.64
C GLU A 155 -9.69 9.97 5.53
N GLU A 156 -10.82 9.39 5.11
CA GLU A 156 -11.47 8.28 5.83
C GLU A 156 -10.59 7.00 5.79
N ARG A 157 -9.93 6.74 4.66
CA ARG A 157 -8.95 5.65 4.51
C ARG A 157 -7.71 5.88 5.38
N ASP A 158 -7.15 7.10 5.37
CA ASP A 158 -6.03 7.48 6.25
C ASP A 158 -6.38 7.30 7.73
N ALA A 159 -7.61 7.66 8.12
CA ALA A 159 -8.10 7.47 9.49
C ALA A 159 -8.24 5.99 9.84
N PHE A 160 -8.71 5.16 8.91
CA PHE A 160 -8.80 3.72 9.12
C PHE A 160 -7.42 3.09 9.33
N ILE A 161 -6.44 3.44 8.50
CA ILE A 161 -5.06 2.95 8.61
C ILE A 161 -4.48 3.31 9.97
N ALA A 162 -4.57 4.58 10.37
CA ALA A 162 -4.06 5.04 11.67
C ALA A 162 -4.73 4.30 12.85
N LYS A 163 -6.06 4.11 12.79
CA LYS A 163 -6.81 3.35 13.80
C LYS A 163 -6.41 1.88 13.85
N SER A 164 -6.19 1.26 12.69
CA SER A 164 -5.73 -0.12 12.61
C SER A 164 -4.37 -0.27 13.26
N ILE A 165 -3.42 0.61 12.93
CA ILE A 165 -2.08 0.62 13.54
C ILE A 165 -2.18 0.79 15.06
N ASP A 166 -2.92 1.78 15.54
CA ASP A 166 -3.03 2.02 16.98
C ASP A 166 -3.67 0.84 17.74
N SER A 167 -4.70 0.21 17.16
CA SER A 167 -5.41 -0.88 17.84
C SER A 167 -4.68 -2.23 17.78
N THR A 168 -3.85 -2.47 16.77
CA THR A 168 -3.20 -3.77 16.54
C THR A 168 -1.74 -3.81 16.94
N LEU A 169 -1.00 -2.70 16.83
CA LEU A 169 0.42 -2.63 17.18
C LEU A 169 0.59 -2.58 18.70
N GLN A 170 1.09 -3.67 19.27
CA GLN A 170 1.26 -3.80 20.72
C GLN A 170 2.63 -3.28 21.20
N GLU A 171 2.76 -3.11 22.51
CA GLU A 171 4.03 -2.71 23.14
C GLU A 171 5.15 -3.70 22.82
N GLY A 172 6.30 -3.17 22.38
CA GLY A 172 7.45 -3.97 21.98
C GLY A 172 7.33 -4.63 20.59
N GLU A 173 6.23 -4.40 19.86
CA GLU A 173 6.10 -4.76 18.45
C GLU A 173 6.63 -3.64 17.54
N THR A 174 6.99 -4.05 16.31
CA THR A 174 7.34 -3.12 15.22
C THR A 174 6.31 -3.26 14.12
N GLY A 175 5.78 -2.14 13.64
CA GLY A 175 4.95 -2.04 12.45
C GLY A 175 5.80 -1.73 11.23
N LEU A 176 5.49 -2.33 10.09
CA LEU A 176 6.02 -1.99 8.78
C LEU A 176 4.85 -1.57 7.87
N LEU A 177 4.76 -0.28 7.58
CA LEU A 177 3.69 0.32 6.77
C LEU A 177 4.19 0.56 5.35
N PHE A 178 3.61 -0.13 4.37
CA PHE A 178 3.73 0.19 2.95
C PHE A 178 2.56 1.08 2.55
N ILE A 179 2.84 2.33 2.16
CA ILE A 179 1.79 3.32 1.91
C ILE A 179 2.01 4.11 0.61
N GLY A 180 0.93 4.33 -0.15
CA GLY A 180 0.93 5.16 -1.34
C GLY A 180 1.30 6.63 -1.08
N ALA A 181 1.74 7.33 -2.13
CA ALA A 181 2.19 8.72 -2.01
C ALA A 181 1.08 9.72 -1.69
N SER A 182 -0.17 9.43 -2.10
CA SER A 182 -1.32 10.31 -1.85
C SER A 182 -1.77 10.34 -0.39
N HIS A 183 -1.45 9.31 0.38
CA HIS A 183 -1.86 9.15 1.76
C HIS A 183 -1.07 10.04 2.72
N ASN A 184 -1.77 10.60 3.71
CA ASN A 184 -1.22 11.43 4.77
C ASN A 184 -1.59 10.86 6.16
N VAL A 185 -1.16 9.61 6.40
CA VAL A 185 -1.44 8.87 7.65
C VAL A 185 -0.65 9.40 8.84
N LEU A 186 0.61 9.85 8.64
CA LEU A 186 1.55 10.14 9.73
C LEU A 186 1.03 11.13 10.79
N PRO A 187 0.36 12.23 10.43
CA PRO A 187 -0.21 13.16 11.43
C PRO A 187 -1.30 12.54 12.31
N ARG A 188 -1.87 11.40 11.92
CA ARG A 188 -2.93 10.68 12.64
C ARG A 188 -2.37 9.56 13.53
N ILE A 189 -1.08 9.24 13.41
CA ILE A 189 -0.43 8.22 14.23
C ILE A 189 -0.27 8.75 15.67
N PRO A 190 -0.66 7.98 16.71
CA PRO A 190 -0.43 8.33 18.09
C PRO A 190 1.05 8.68 18.39
N LYS A 191 1.27 9.74 19.18
CA LYS A 191 2.62 10.29 19.43
C LYS A 191 3.55 9.34 20.20
N GLU A 192 2.98 8.35 20.89
CA GLU A 192 3.71 7.31 21.60
C GLU A 192 4.26 6.21 20.69
N ILE A 193 3.89 6.19 19.40
CA ILE A 193 4.48 5.31 18.40
C ILE A 193 5.68 6.04 17.79
N GLU A 194 6.87 5.47 17.93
CA GLU A 194 8.07 5.97 17.29
C GLU A 194 7.99 5.72 15.79
N VAL A 195 7.94 6.79 14.98
CA VAL A 195 7.85 6.69 13.52
C VAL A 195 9.20 6.94 12.88
N LYS A 196 9.61 6.05 11.96
CA LYS A 196 10.78 6.19 11.10
C LYS A 196 10.37 6.00 9.64
N CYS A 197 10.71 6.93 8.76
CA CYS A 197 10.59 6.75 7.32
C CYS A 197 11.84 6.02 6.78
N LEU A 198 11.62 5.14 5.82
CA LEU A 198 12.66 4.48 5.06
C LEU A 198 12.81 5.27 3.75
N ASP A 199 13.95 5.95 3.62
CA ASP A 199 14.24 6.97 2.61
C ASP A 199 15.33 6.50 1.64
#